data_AF-A0ABD3HAB2-F1
#
_entry.id   AF-A0ABD3HAB2-F1
#
_cell.length_a   1.000
_cell.length_b   1.000
_cell.length_c   1.000
_cell.angle_alpha   90.00
_cell.angle_beta   90.00
_cell.angle_gamma   90.00
#
_symmetry.space_group_name_H-M   'P 1'
#
loop_
_entity.id
_entity.type
_entity.pdbx_description
1 polymer ?
#
loop_
_entity_poly.entity_id
_entity_poly.type
_entity_poly.pdbx_seq_one_letter_code
_entity_poly.pdbx_strand_id
1 'polypeptide(L)'
;MVELDVALDQKQRKQGSPLNLPADVEGMRTAENIDSEVVTEVAARLSKINVVSYERATQDQPPASLPSDSNTETDVNEKMSLLKKDDEPQLEQRQLDQERRKVALEKYAGLRAEFFPEVPDISGEELLDLMKNDAVGNSVILIDCRSEAERQASMYKGAVTIEEFEANAEYFKEKEIVAYCAIGRRSGMFLKKLMERYPGIRVRNHAGSMVDWAHVGGPLVEQKTQYPTNRIHPNGTWVPYLPLTRNLQVVGT
;
A
#
# COMPACT_ATOMS: atom_id res chain seq x y z
N MET A 1 31.14 13.32 -16.25
CA MET A 1 29.71 13.05 -16.58
C MET A 1 28.85 13.50 -15.40
N VAL A 2 28.76 14.80 -15.13
CA VAL A 2 28.08 15.35 -13.94
C VAL A 2 27.24 16.60 -14.30
N GLU A 3 26.74 16.69 -15.54
CA GLU A 3 25.99 17.87 -15.99
C GLU A 3 24.58 17.60 -16.52
N LEU A 4 24.11 16.35 -16.55
CA LEU A 4 22.72 16.06 -16.97
C LEU A 4 21.70 16.03 -15.83
N ASP A 5 22.11 15.88 -14.57
CA ASP A 5 21.17 15.67 -13.45
C ASP A 5 20.66 16.98 -12.81
N VAL A 6 21.29 18.12 -13.07
CA VAL A 6 20.83 19.42 -12.54
C VAL A 6 19.70 20.03 -13.38
N ALA A 7 19.56 19.62 -14.65
CA ALA A 7 18.59 20.20 -15.57
C ALA A 7 17.15 19.70 -15.34
N LEU A 8 16.95 18.55 -14.68
CA LEU A 8 15.62 18.00 -14.38
C LEU A 8 14.97 18.68 -13.16
N ASP A 9 15.77 19.10 -12.17
CA ASP A 9 15.30 19.78 -10.96
C ASP A 9 14.85 21.23 -11.24
N GLN A 10 15.52 21.93 -12.16
CA GLN A 10 15.16 23.31 -12.51
C GLN A 10 13.91 23.41 -13.39
N LYS A 11 13.56 22.35 -14.14
CA LYS A 11 12.36 22.34 -14.99
C LYS A 11 11.08 22.12 -14.19
N GLN A 12 11.16 21.49 -13.01
CA GLN A 12 10.04 21.33 -12.07
C GLN A 12 9.76 22.58 -11.23
N ARG A 13 10.75 23.49 -11.07
CA ARG A 13 10.54 24.78 -10.36
C ARG A 13 9.81 25.86 -11.16
N LYS A 14 9.68 25.71 -12.48
CA LYS A 14 9.06 26.74 -13.37
C LYS A 14 7.73 26.36 -14.02
N GLN A 15 7.12 25.24 -13.63
CA GLN A 15 5.73 24.91 -13.96
C GLN A 15 4.94 24.61 -12.68
N GLY A 16 5.01 25.54 -11.72
CA GLY A 16 3.96 25.68 -10.72
C GLY A 16 2.72 26.27 -11.38
N SER A 17 1.97 25.46 -12.13
CA SER A 17 0.57 25.77 -12.37
C SER A 17 -0.12 25.79 -11.01
N PRO A 18 -0.91 26.84 -10.67
CA PRO A 18 -1.69 26.82 -9.45
C PRO A 18 -2.54 25.57 -9.46
N LEU A 19 -2.50 24.81 -8.36
CA LEU A 19 -3.41 23.70 -8.13
C LEU A 19 -4.82 24.28 -8.23
N ASN A 20 -5.52 24.01 -9.32
CA ASN A 20 -6.91 24.38 -9.48
C ASN A 20 -7.71 23.40 -8.59
N LEU A 21 -7.75 23.71 -7.30
CA LEU A 21 -8.73 23.17 -6.37
C LEU A 21 -10.10 23.57 -6.93
N PRO A 22 -11.11 22.68 -6.92
CA PRO A 22 -12.47 23.10 -7.22
C PRO A 22 -12.84 24.23 -6.24
N ALA A 23 -13.05 25.42 -6.81
CA ALA A 23 -13.64 26.55 -6.11
C ALA A 23 -15.10 26.21 -5.86
N ASP A 24 -15.37 25.60 -4.71
CA ASP A 24 -16.68 25.55 -4.04
C ASP A 24 -16.46 25.02 -2.61
N VAL A 25 -15.89 25.89 -1.76
CA VAL A 25 -15.85 25.67 -0.29
C VAL A 25 -16.63 26.76 0.45
N GLU A 26 -17.51 27.49 -0.25
CA GLU A 26 -18.55 28.32 0.36
C GLU A 26 -19.89 27.57 0.30
N GLY A 27 -19.98 26.59 1.18
CA GLY A 27 -21.17 25.79 1.39
C GLY A 27 -21.06 25.06 2.72
N MET A 28 -21.02 25.82 3.82
CA MET A 28 -21.20 25.28 5.17
C MET A 28 -22.49 24.43 5.18
N ARG A 29 -22.34 23.12 5.15
CA ARG A 29 -23.32 22.21 5.74
C ARG A 29 -22.78 21.86 7.11
N THR A 30 -23.44 22.41 8.11
CA THR A 30 -23.34 21.96 9.49
C THR A 30 -23.53 20.45 9.52
N ALA A 31 -22.74 19.77 10.33
CA ALA A 31 -22.80 18.33 10.56
C ALA A 31 -24.11 17.97 11.27
N GLU A 32 -25.21 17.92 10.54
CA GLU A 32 -26.48 17.35 10.99
C GLU A 32 -27.10 16.59 9.81
N ASN A 33 -27.33 15.29 10.02
CA ASN A 33 -27.86 14.29 9.09
C ASN A 33 -26.86 13.67 8.10
N ILE A 34 -25.93 12.88 8.66
CA ILE A 34 -25.40 11.71 7.95
C ILE A 34 -26.49 10.65 8.02
N ASP A 35 -26.96 10.20 6.87
CA ASP A 35 -28.03 9.19 6.80
C ASP A 35 -27.54 7.88 7.44
N SER A 36 -28.22 7.45 8.50
CA SER A 36 -27.86 6.26 9.28
C SER A 36 -27.73 5.00 8.42
N GLU A 37 -28.38 4.98 7.25
CA GLU A 37 -28.34 3.89 6.29
C GLU A 37 -26.96 3.74 5.60
N VAL A 38 -26.27 4.83 5.29
CA VAL A 38 -24.93 4.80 4.64
C VAL A 38 -23.85 4.35 5.61
N VAL A 39 -23.93 4.79 6.87
CA VAL A 39 -23.06 4.32 7.96
C VAL A 39 -23.24 2.81 8.14
N THR A 40 -24.51 2.35 8.08
CA THR A 40 -24.86 0.95 8.20
C THR A 40 -24.36 0.13 7.02
N GLU A 41 -24.39 0.65 5.78
CA GLU A 41 -23.91 -0.07 4.59
C GLU A 41 -22.40 -0.26 4.57
N VAL A 42 -21.61 0.77 4.87
CA VAL A 42 -20.15 0.66 4.93
C VAL A 42 -19.74 -0.25 6.11
N ALA A 43 -20.34 -0.07 7.28
CA ALA A 43 -20.11 -0.95 8.43
C ALA A 43 -20.55 -2.40 8.14
N ALA A 44 -21.66 -2.61 7.43
CA ALA A 44 -22.14 -3.92 7.01
C ALA A 44 -21.25 -4.55 5.94
N ARG A 45 -20.70 -3.76 5.00
CA ARG A 45 -19.70 -4.24 4.03
C ARG A 45 -18.45 -4.70 4.77
N LEU A 46 -17.97 -3.90 5.71
CA LEU A 46 -16.80 -4.24 6.52
C LEU A 46 -17.04 -5.46 7.42
N SER A 47 -18.25 -5.64 7.97
CA SER A 47 -18.58 -6.81 8.80
C SER A 47 -18.83 -8.09 7.99
N LYS A 48 -19.30 -7.99 6.74
CA LYS A 48 -19.49 -9.13 5.82
C LYS A 48 -18.19 -9.66 5.21
N ILE A 49 -17.10 -8.90 5.25
CA ILE A 49 -15.77 -9.37 4.83
C ILE A 49 -15.35 -10.63 5.61
N ASN A 50 -15.85 -10.80 6.84
CA ASN A 50 -15.58 -11.94 7.71
C ASN A 50 -16.24 -13.27 7.26
N VAL A 51 -17.05 -13.30 6.19
CA VAL A 51 -17.85 -14.50 5.81
C VAL A 51 -17.27 -15.26 4.60
N VAL A 52 -16.30 -14.69 3.87
CA VAL A 52 -15.63 -15.42 2.77
C VAL A 52 -14.34 -16.02 3.31
N SER A 53 -14.51 -17.20 3.92
CA SER A 53 -13.46 -18.12 4.36
C SER A 53 -12.39 -18.30 3.28
N TYR A 54 -11.14 -18.06 3.65
CA TYR A 54 -9.95 -18.39 2.87
C TYR A 54 -9.81 -19.92 2.75
N GLU A 55 -10.49 -20.52 1.78
CA GLU A 55 -10.18 -21.86 1.32
C GLU A 55 -9.85 -21.82 -0.18
N ARG A 56 -8.61 -22.23 -0.49
CA ARG A 56 -7.93 -22.34 -1.80
C ARG A 56 -7.15 -21.12 -2.28
N ALA A 57 -6.06 -20.85 -1.56
CA ALA A 57 -4.78 -20.49 -2.17
C ALA A 57 -3.68 -21.36 -1.52
N THR A 58 -3.66 -22.66 -1.85
CA THR A 58 -2.61 -23.59 -1.42
C THR A 58 -2.01 -24.30 -2.61
N GLN A 59 -1.21 -23.58 -3.39
CA GLN A 59 -0.02 -24.13 -4.06
C GLN A 59 1.06 -23.04 -4.08
N ASP A 60 1.53 -22.66 -2.91
CA ASP A 60 2.90 -22.18 -2.71
C ASP A 60 3.21 -22.38 -1.23
N GLN A 61 3.93 -23.46 -0.94
CA GLN A 61 4.51 -23.67 0.38
C GLN A 61 5.55 -22.57 0.61
N PRO A 62 5.57 -21.87 1.77
CA PRO A 62 6.74 -21.10 2.13
C PRO A 62 7.93 -22.08 2.30
N PRO A 63 9.11 -21.81 1.71
CA PRO A 63 10.27 -22.64 1.99
C PRO A 63 10.67 -22.51 3.47
N ALA A 64 11.18 -23.62 3.99
CA ALA A 64 11.53 -23.85 5.38
C ALA A 64 12.36 -22.72 6.01
N SER A 65 12.09 -22.47 7.29
CA SER A 65 12.90 -21.63 8.17
C SER A 65 14.38 -22.05 8.11
N LEU A 66 15.26 -21.08 7.86
CA LEU A 66 16.70 -21.26 7.96
C LEU A 66 17.07 -21.59 9.41
N PRO A 67 17.90 -22.63 9.65
CA PRO A 67 18.42 -22.89 10.99
C PRO A 67 19.44 -21.83 11.39
N SER A 68 19.37 -21.44 12.68
CA SER A 68 20.29 -20.55 13.37
C SER A 68 21.68 -21.18 13.57
N ASP A 69 22.69 -20.35 13.39
CA ASP A 69 24.06 -20.38 13.92
C ASP A 69 25.02 -21.54 13.55
N SER A 70 26.00 -21.23 12.69
CA SER A 70 27.44 -21.13 13.04
C SER A 70 28.34 -21.18 11.80
N ASN A 71 29.35 -20.30 11.77
CA ASN A 71 30.27 -20.04 10.65
C ASN A 71 31.21 -21.22 10.33
N THR A 72 31.35 -21.57 9.03
CA THR A 72 32.66 -21.75 8.36
C THR A 72 32.54 -21.42 6.85
N GLU A 73 33.56 -20.79 6.24
CA GLU A 73 33.61 -20.43 4.80
C GLU A 73 33.48 -21.65 3.85
N THR A 74 33.69 -22.86 4.37
CA THR A 74 33.53 -24.12 3.64
C THR A 74 32.07 -24.46 3.31
N ASP A 75 31.11 -24.03 4.15
CA ASP A 75 29.70 -24.44 4.06
C ASP A 75 28.91 -23.63 3.01
N VAL A 76 29.39 -22.43 2.67
CA VAL A 76 28.80 -21.57 1.62
C VAL A 76 29.10 -22.13 0.22
N ASN A 77 30.31 -22.66 0.03
CA ASN A 77 30.75 -23.24 -1.25
C ASN A 77 30.09 -24.59 -1.55
N GLU A 78 29.76 -25.38 -0.52
CA GLU A 78 29.07 -26.67 -0.70
C GLU A 78 27.55 -26.49 -0.91
N LYS A 79 26.92 -25.50 -0.25
CA LYS A 79 25.53 -25.11 -0.54
C LYS A 79 25.34 -24.49 -1.93
N MET A 80 26.33 -23.77 -2.44
CA MET A 80 26.33 -23.29 -3.84
C MET A 80 26.44 -24.43 -4.86
N SER A 81 26.93 -25.61 -4.48
CA SER A 81 27.11 -26.75 -5.39
C SER A 81 25.87 -27.67 -5.50
N LEU A 82 24.83 -27.43 -4.70
CA LEU A 82 23.59 -28.23 -4.69
C LEU A 82 22.37 -27.50 -5.27
N LEU A 83 22.52 -26.25 -5.69
CA LEU A 83 21.54 -25.56 -6.52
C LEU A 83 21.50 -26.23 -7.90
N LYS A 84 20.36 -26.81 -8.25
CA LYS A 84 20.14 -27.29 -9.62
C LYS A 84 20.22 -26.09 -10.54
N LYS A 85 20.93 -26.22 -11.67
CA LYS A 85 21.08 -25.14 -12.68
C LYS A 85 19.73 -24.54 -13.14
N ASP A 86 18.65 -25.30 -12.98
CA ASP A 86 17.29 -24.87 -13.32
C ASP A 86 16.69 -23.83 -12.35
N ASP A 87 17.25 -23.66 -11.14
CA ASP A 87 16.79 -22.71 -10.12
C ASP A 87 17.51 -21.34 -10.19
N GLU A 88 18.59 -21.24 -10.96
CA GLU A 88 19.46 -20.06 -11.07
C GLU A 88 18.73 -18.81 -11.61
N PRO A 89 17.90 -18.89 -12.69
CA PRO A 89 17.14 -17.73 -13.17
C PRO A 89 16.10 -17.22 -12.18
N GLN A 90 15.52 -18.10 -11.37
CA GLN A 90 14.54 -17.73 -10.35
C GLN A 90 15.20 -17.06 -9.14
N LEU A 91 16.42 -17.49 -8.79
CA LEU A 91 17.20 -16.85 -7.74
C LEU A 91 17.59 -15.42 -8.12
N GLU A 92 18.03 -15.20 -9.36
CA GLU A 92 18.39 -13.87 -9.86
C GLU A 92 17.19 -12.91 -9.86
N GLN A 93 16.01 -13.37 -10.31
CA GLN A 93 14.80 -12.55 -10.28
C GLN A 93 14.37 -12.20 -8.85
N ARG A 94 14.50 -13.13 -7.90
CA ARG A 94 14.22 -12.85 -6.48
C ARG A 94 15.16 -11.81 -5.89
N GLN A 95 16.44 -11.84 -6.25
CA GLN A 95 17.40 -10.81 -5.84
C GLN A 95 17.05 -9.44 -6.45
N LEU A 96 16.65 -9.43 -7.72
CA LEU A 96 16.22 -8.19 -8.39
C LEU A 96 14.94 -7.61 -7.76
N ASP A 97 14.00 -8.45 -7.35
CA ASP A 97 12.80 -7.99 -6.64
C ASP A 97 13.12 -7.39 -5.28
N GLN A 98 14.05 -7.99 -4.52
CA GLN A 98 14.54 -7.42 -3.26
C GLN A 98 15.16 -6.03 -3.48
N GLU A 99 15.98 -5.86 -4.51
CA GLU A 99 16.60 -4.57 -4.82
C GLU A 99 15.56 -3.54 -5.27
N ARG A 100 14.61 -3.93 -6.14
CA ARG A 100 13.52 -3.05 -6.56
C ARG A 100 12.67 -2.56 -5.39
N ARG A 101 12.33 -3.47 -4.46
CA ARG A 101 11.60 -3.13 -3.24
C ARG A 101 12.39 -2.17 -2.38
N LYS A 102 13.68 -2.47 -2.15
CA LYS A 102 14.58 -1.63 -1.36
C LYS A 102 14.63 -0.20 -1.92
N VAL A 103 14.87 -0.05 -3.22
CA VAL A 103 14.92 1.27 -3.86
C VAL A 103 13.58 2.01 -3.76
N ALA A 104 12.45 1.31 -3.89
CA ALA A 104 11.13 1.91 -3.68
C ALA A 104 10.94 2.41 -2.24
N LEU A 105 11.34 1.62 -1.25
CA LEU A 105 11.26 1.98 0.17
C LEU A 105 12.22 3.12 0.54
N GLU A 106 13.41 3.19 -0.05
CA GLU A 106 14.33 4.32 0.11
C GLU A 106 13.73 5.61 -0.46
N LYS A 107 13.10 5.56 -1.65
CA LYS A 107 12.38 6.69 -2.24
C LYS A 107 11.21 7.12 -1.35
N TYR A 108 10.44 6.16 -0.85
CA TYR A 108 9.38 6.44 0.12
C TYR A 108 9.92 7.12 1.38
N ALA A 109 11.02 6.61 1.95
CA ALA A 109 11.61 7.17 3.15
C ALA A 109 12.03 8.64 2.97
N GLY A 110 12.58 8.99 1.80
CA GLY A 110 12.86 10.39 1.44
C GLY A 110 11.60 11.26 1.42
N LEU A 111 10.51 10.78 0.81
CA LEU A 111 9.23 11.49 0.78
C LEU A 111 8.63 11.66 2.18
N ARG A 112 8.72 10.62 3.03
CA ARG A 112 8.26 10.69 4.41
C ARG A 112 9.04 11.74 5.20
N ALA A 113 10.37 11.69 5.13
CA ALA A 113 11.24 12.62 5.84
C ALA A 113 10.99 14.08 5.43
N GLU A 114 10.70 14.32 4.16
CA GLU A 114 10.44 15.67 3.62
C GLU A 114 9.06 16.21 4.00
N PHE A 115 8.00 15.41 3.86
CA PHE A 115 6.62 15.94 3.87
C PHE A 115 5.83 15.62 5.15
N PHE A 116 6.06 14.47 5.77
CA PHE A 116 5.25 13.96 6.89
C PHE A 116 6.08 13.11 7.88
N PRO A 117 7.21 13.60 8.41
CA PRO A 117 8.09 12.83 9.31
C PRO A 117 7.42 12.36 10.61
N GLU A 118 6.33 13.00 11.01
CA GLU A 118 5.53 12.71 12.21
C GLU A 118 4.58 11.52 12.03
N VAL A 119 4.25 11.13 10.80
CA VAL A 119 3.32 10.03 10.54
C VAL A 119 4.07 8.69 10.68
N PRO A 120 3.65 7.80 11.60
CA PRO A 120 4.29 6.50 11.77
C PRO A 120 3.95 5.55 10.62
N ASP A 121 4.82 4.56 10.40
CA ASP A 121 4.67 3.58 9.33
C ASP A 121 4.11 2.25 9.82
N ILE A 122 3.53 1.50 8.88
CA ILE A 122 3.31 0.06 8.97
C ILE A 122 3.99 -0.61 7.76
N SER A 123 4.67 -1.74 7.97
CA SER A 123 5.28 -2.52 6.87
C SER A 123 4.22 -3.34 6.12
N GLY A 124 4.53 -3.77 4.89
CA GLY A 124 3.65 -4.66 4.15
C GLY A 124 3.43 -6.00 4.84
N GLU A 125 4.44 -6.55 5.49
CA GLU A 125 4.35 -7.79 6.27
C GLU A 125 3.39 -7.64 7.45
N GLU A 126 3.54 -6.57 8.24
CA GLU A 126 2.69 -6.33 9.40
C GLU A 126 1.23 -6.08 8.97
N LEU A 127 1.02 -5.32 7.89
CA LEU A 127 -0.32 -5.09 7.35
C LEU A 127 -0.94 -6.39 6.83
N LEU A 128 -0.15 -7.26 6.19
CA LEU A 128 -0.60 -8.56 5.73
C LEU A 128 -1.02 -9.46 6.90
N ASP A 129 -0.30 -9.40 8.01
CA ASP A 129 -0.67 -10.16 9.22
C ASP A 129 -1.92 -9.59 9.90
N LEU A 130 -2.13 -8.28 9.91
CA LEU A 130 -3.39 -7.67 10.34
C LEU A 130 -4.57 -8.15 9.49
N MET A 131 -4.39 -8.30 8.17
CA MET A 131 -5.42 -8.85 7.29
C MET A 131 -5.72 -10.33 7.57
N LYS A 132 -4.69 -11.16 7.79
CA LYS A 132 -4.87 -12.59 8.08
C LYS A 132 -5.57 -12.83 9.41
N ASN A 133 -5.41 -11.92 10.36
CA ASN A 133 -6.02 -11.99 11.69
C ASN A 133 -7.36 -11.25 11.78
N ASP A 134 -8.00 -10.97 10.63
CA ASP A 134 -9.30 -10.30 10.52
C ASP A 134 -9.37 -8.95 11.26
N ALA A 135 -8.25 -8.23 11.40
CA ALA A 135 -8.22 -6.93 12.07
C ALA A 135 -8.87 -5.83 11.22
N VAL A 136 -8.79 -5.96 9.89
CA VAL A 136 -9.36 -4.99 8.93
C VAL A 136 -10.88 -5.02 8.97
N GLY A 137 -11.50 -3.84 9.10
CA GLY A 137 -12.94 -3.67 9.31
C GLY A 137 -13.34 -3.73 10.79
N ASN A 138 -12.60 -4.49 11.61
CA ASN A 138 -12.85 -4.66 13.04
C ASN A 138 -12.12 -3.59 13.86
N SER A 139 -10.81 -3.73 14.04
CA SER A 139 -9.95 -2.82 14.83
C SER A 139 -9.10 -1.88 13.96
N VAL A 140 -9.01 -2.15 12.66
CA VAL A 140 -8.24 -1.38 11.68
C VAL A 140 -9.15 -0.94 10.54
N ILE A 141 -9.03 0.30 10.10
CA ILE A 141 -9.69 0.81 8.88
C ILE A 141 -8.62 1.11 7.85
N LEU A 142 -8.76 0.51 6.66
CA LEU A 142 -7.87 0.76 5.54
C LEU A 142 -8.43 1.84 4.62
N ILE A 143 -7.61 2.83 4.24
CA ILE A 143 -8.02 3.94 3.38
C ILE A 143 -7.16 3.95 2.11
N ASP A 144 -7.82 3.87 0.96
CA ASP A 144 -7.20 4.03 -0.35
C ASP A 144 -7.21 5.50 -0.79
N CYS A 145 -6.05 6.15 -0.73
CA CYS A 145 -5.88 7.55 -1.14
C CYS A 145 -5.50 7.71 -2.63
N ARG A 146 -5.66 6.66 -3.46
CA ARG A 146 -5.40 6.74 -4.91
C ARG A 146 -6.59 7.35 -5.65
N SER A 147 -6.36 7.72 -6.91
CA SER A 147 -7.42 8.20 -7.80
C SER A 147 -8.42 7.11 -8.15
N GLU A 148 -9.58 7.50 -8.68
CA GLU A 148 -10.60 6.55 -9.12
C GLU A 148 -10.09 5.57 -10.19
N ALA A 149 -9.31 6.05 -11.19
CA ALA A 149 -8.73 5.18 -12.22
C ALA A 149 -7.79 4.11 -11.62
N GLU A 150 -7.02 4.47 -10.59
CA GLU A 150 -6.15 3.54 -9.87
C GLU A 150 -6.96 2.50 -9.06
N ARG A 151 -8.05 2.92 -8.39
CA ARG A 151 -8.91 2.03 -7.60
C ARG A 151 -9.74 1.07 -8.46
N GLN A 152 -10.14 1.51 -9.66
CA GLN A 152 -10.82 0.66 -10.65
C GLN A 152 -9.93 -0.48 -11.19
N ALA A 153 -8.60 -0.35 -11.07
CA ALA A 153 -7.70 -1.46 -11.36
C ALA A 153 -7.82 -2.54 -10.28
N SER A 154 -7.67 -2.12 -9.02
CA SER A 154 -7.77 -2.97 -7.84
C SER A 154 -7.71 -2.11 -6.58
N MET A 155 -8.04 -2.69 -5.42
CA MET A 155 -7.88 -2.13 -4.08
C MET A 155 -7.39 -3.21 -3.10
N TYR A 156 -6.91 -2.80 -1.93
CA TYR A 156 -6.74 -3.74 -0.81
C TYR A 156 -8.11 -4.26 -0.36
N LYS A 157 -8.18 -5.54 0.01
CA LYS A 157 -9.42 -6.13 0.54
C LYS A 157 -9.86 -5.36 1.80
N GLY A 158 -11.09 -4.85 1.79
CA GLY A 158 -11.66 -4.10 2.92
C GLY A 158 -11.21 -2.64 3.06
N ALA A 159 -10.49 -2.09 2.08
CA ALA A 159 -10.23 -0.67 2.04
C ALA A 159 -11.46 0.14 1.66
N VAL A 160 -11.59 1.32 2.27
CA VAL A 160 -12.57 2.36 1.94
C VAL A 160 -11.90 3.51 1.21
N THR A 161 -12.68 4.33 0.49
CA THR A 161 -12.15 5.58 -0.08
C THR A 161 -12.06 6.69 0.98
N ILE A 162 -11.39 7.80 0.64
CA ILE A 162 -11.37 8.98 1.51
C ILE A 162 -12.79 9.49 1.75
N GLU A 163 -13.61 9.54 0.71
CA GLU A 163 -14.99 10.04 0.79
C GLU A 163 -15.85 9.15 1.71
N GLU A 164 -15.71 7.82 1.58
CA GLU A 164 -16.37 6.85 2.47
C GLU A 164 -15.89 6.99 3.92
N PHE A 165 -14.59 7.26 4.13
CA PHE A 165 -14.05 7.51 5.46
C PHE A 165 -14.59 8.80 6.07
N GLU A 166 -14.54 9.92 5.33
CA GLU A 166 -14.94 11.25 5.82
C GLU A 166 -16.43 11.29 6.16
N ALA A 167 -17.27 10.61 5.38
CA ALA A 167 -18.70 10.45 5.67
C ALA A 167 -18.98 9.67 6.98
N ASN A 168 -17.98 8.97 7.52
CA ASN A 168 -18.11 8.06 8.67
C ASN A 168 -17.02 8.29 9.74
N ALA A 169 -16.34 9.45 9.71
CA ALA A 169 -15.12 9.68 10.48
C ALA A 169 -15.31 9.48 11.99
N GLU A 170 -16.48 9.86 12.52
CA GLU A 170 -16.83 9.71 13.93
C GLU A 170 -16.90 8.25 14.38
N TYR A 171 -17.32 7.34 13.50
CA TYR A 171 -17.35 5.89 13.78
C TYR A 171 -15.96 5.26 13.66
N PHE A 172 -15.11 5.78 12.76
CA PHE A 172 -13.80 5.21 12.49
C PHE A 172 -12.70 5.69 13.42
N LYS A 173 -12.80 6.89 14.02
CA LYS A 173 -11.73 7.48 14.85
C LYS A 173 -11.33 6.65 16.08
N GLU A 174 -12.18 5.73 16.53
CA GLU A 174 -11.86 4.82 17.65
C GLU A 174 -10.99 3.62 17.24
N LYS A 175 -10.87 3.37 15.93
CA LYS A 175 -10.06 2.30 15.33
C LYS A 175 -8.69 2.83 14.93
N GLU A 176 -7.76 1.92 14.65
CA GLU A 176 -6.51 2.31 14.00
C GLU A 176 -6.76 2.57 12.51
N ILE A 177 -6.25 3.70 12.01
CA ILE A 177 -6.41 4.10 10.61
C ILE A 177 -5.11 3.82 9.86
N VAL A 178 -5.18 2.96 8.85
CA VAL A 178 -4.05 2.68 7.95
C VAL A 178 -4.38 3.22 6.56
N ALA A 179 -3.56 4.14 6.04
CA ALA A 179 -3.76 4.66 4.69
C ALA A 179 -2.65 4.21 3.75
N TYR A 180 -2.98 4.08 2.47
CA TYR A 180 -2.03 3.76 1.42
C TYR A 180 -2.34 4.51 0.13
N CYS A 181 -1.36 4.60 -0.76
CA CYS A 181 -1.57 5.08 -2.12
C CYS A 181 -0.70 4.28 -3.11
N ALA A 182 -0.07 4.94 -4.09
CA ALA A 182 0.89 4.26 -4.98
C ALA A 182 2.20 3.93 -4.26
N ILE A 183 2.88 4.94 -3.69
CA ILE A 183 4.19 4.80 -3.00
C ILE A 183 4.16 5.23 -1.52
N GLY A 184 3.10 5.89 -1.05
CA GLY A 184 2.97 6.35 0.33
C GLY A 184 2.90 7.87 0.55
N ARG A 185 3.11 8.69 -0.50
CA ARG A 185 3.10 10.16 -0.36
C ARG A 185 1.71 10.76 -0.10
N ARG A 186 0.72 10.42 -0.96
CA ARG A 186 -0.64 10.98 -0.86
C ARG A 186 -1.30 10.57 0.45
N SER A 187 -1.16 9.30 0.82
CA SER A 187 -1.67 8.76 2.08
C SER A 187 -0.97 9.35 3.30
N GLY A 188 0.36 9.50 3.28
CA GLY A 188 1.09 10.15 4.36
C GLY A 188 0.64 11.60 4.60
N MET A 189 0.48 12.38 3.52
CA MET A 189 -0.06 13.74 3.61
C MET A 189 -1.51 13.79 4.11
N PHE A 190 -2.34 12.83 3.71
CA PHE A 190 -3.72 12.71 4.21
C PHE A 190 -3.73 12.43 5.71
N LEU A 191 -2.93 11.47 6.18
CA LEU A 191 -2.84 11.12 7.60
C LEU A 191 -2.29 12.26 8.46
N LYS A 192 -1.31 13.03 7.95
CA LYS A 192 -0.82 14.24 8.61
C LYS A 192 -1.95 15.23 8.91
N LYS A 193 -2.77 15.55 7.89
CA LYS A 193 -3.94 16.43 8.06
C LYS A 193 -4.99 15.82 9.01
N LEU A 194 -5.13 14.50 8.98
CA LEU A 194 -6.05 13.79 9.86
C LEU A 194 -5.63 13.88 11.33
N MET A 195 -4.33 13.75 11.62
CA MET A 195 -3.77 13.95 12.97
C MET A 195 -3.95 15.38 13.47
N GLU A 196 -3.80 16.38 12.60
CA GLU A 196 -4.05 17.79 12.93
C GLU A 196 -5.53 18.04 13.27
N ARG A 197 -6.45 17.38 12.55
CA ARG A 197 -7.90 17.53 12.74
C ARG A 197 -8.44 16.75 13.95
N TYR A 198 -7.85 15.59 14.26
CA TYR A 198 -8.30 14.71 15.34
C TYR A 198 -7.14 14.37 16.28
N PRO A 199 -6.85 15.22 17.28
CA PRO A 199 -5.80 14.96 18.25
C PRO A 199 -5.96 13.61 18.94
N GLY A 200 -4.90 12.79 18.92
CA GLY A 200 -4.88 11.46 19.53
C GLY A 200 -5.41 10.31 18.64
N ILE A 201 -5.81 10.60 17.39
CA ILE A 201 -6.16 9.54 16.44
C ILE A 201 -4.96 8.61 16.17
N ARG A 202 -5.21 7.30 16.16
CA ARG A 202 -4.19 6.29 15.85
C ARG A 202 -4.13 6.11 14.34
N VAL A 203 -3.03 6.53 13.72
CA VAL A 203 -2.81 6.43 12.28
C VAL A 203 -1.50 5.74 11.97
N ARG A 204 -1.41 5.03 10.85
CA ARG A 204 -0.15 4.55 10.26
C ARG A 204 -0.20 4.58 8.73
N ASN A 205 0.90 4.96 8.09
CA ASN A 205 1.02 4.93 6.64
C ASN A 205 1.62 3.60 6.19
N HIS A 206 1.05 2.93 5.18
CA HIS A 206 1.69 1.75 4.60
C HIS A 206 2.91 2.17 3.79
N ALA A 207 4.10 1.87 4.34
CA ALA A 207 5.38 2.22 3.74
C ALA A 207 5.54 1.58 2.36
N GLY A 208 5.85 2.39 1.34
CA GLY A 208 5.92 1.94 -0.06
C GLY A 208 4.56 1.59 -0.71
N SER A 209 3.47 1.54 0.06
CA SER A 209 2.09 1.35 -0.37
C SER A 209 1.90 0.27 -1.46
N MET A 210 1.18 0.54 -2.55
CA MET A 210 0.86 -0.45 -3.60
C MET A 210 2.08 -1.15 -4.19
N VAL A 211 3.22 -0.43 -4.28
CA VAL A 211 4.48 -1.01 -4.78
C VAL A 211 5.00 -2.05 -3.79
N ASP A 212 5.06 -1.72 -2.50
CA ASP A 212 5.46 -2.65 -1.44
C ASP A 212 4.48 -3.83 -1.30
N TRP A 213 3.18 -3.56 -1.42
CA TRP A 213 2.12 -4.58 -1.36
C TRP A 213 2.30 -5.67 -2.39
N ALA A 214 2.68 -5.27 -3.61
CA ALA A 214 2.98 -6.19 -4.69
C ALA A 214 4.13 -7.14 -4.32
N HIS A 215 5.18 -6.63 -3.68
CA HIS A 215 6.34 -7.43 -3.25
C HIS A 215 5.95 -8.46 -2.19
N VAL A 216 5.22 -8.05 -1.16
CA VAL A 216 4.76 -8.95 -0.09
C VAL A 216 3.67 -9.93 -0.54
N GLY A 217 3.17 -9.79 -1.78
CA GLY A 217 2.14 -10.66 -2.33
C GLY A 217 0.78 -10.46 -1.67
N GLY A 218 0.50 -9.23 -1.23
CA GLY A 218 -0.75 -8.93 -0.55
C GLY A 218 -1.97 -9.03 -1.48
N PRO A 219 -3.13 -9.43 -0.97
CA PRO A 219 -4.33 -9.62 -1.78
C PRO A 219 -4.84 -8.31 -2.38
N LEU A 220 -5.32 -8.40 -3.62
CA LEU A 220 -5.97 -7.32 -4.36
C LEU A 220 -7.37 -7.76 -4.77
N VAL A 221 -8.31 -6.83 -4.73
CA VAL A 221 -9.70 -7.05 -5.13
C VAL A 221 -10.16 -6.00 -6.12
N GLU A 222 -11.11 -6.35 -6.98
CA GLU A 222 -11.85 -5.36 -7.76
C GLU A 222 -12.76 -4.52 -6.86
N GLN A 223 -12.75 -3.19 -7.04
CA GLN A 223 -13.49 -2.26 -6.19
C GLN A 223 -15.00 -2.60 -6.06
N LYS A 224 -15.66 -2.94 -7.18
CA LYS A 224 -17.12 -3.17 -7.19
C LYS A 224 -17.52 -4.57 -6.73
N THR A 225 -16.87 -5.59 -7.28
CA THR A 225 -17.25 -7.00 -7.07
C THR A 225 -16.60 -7.58 -5.82
N GLN A 226 -15.52 -6.96 -5.32
CA GLN A 226 -14.65 -7.48 -4.27
C GLN A 226 -14.03 -8.85 -4.61
N TYR A 227 -14.06 -9.25 -5.89
CA TYR A 227 -13.41 -10.48 -6.33
C TYR A 227 -11.89 -10.32 -6.42
N PRO A 228 -11.13 -11.38 -6.10
CA PRO A 228 -9.68 -11.36 -6.23
C PRO A 228 -9.24 -11.00 -7.65
N THR A 229 -8.21 -10.17 -7.75
CA THR A 229 -7.60 -9.79 -9.02
C THR A 229 -6.09 -9.68 -8.86
N ASN A 230 -5.36 -9.76 -9.97
CA ASN A 230 -3.93 -9.47 -10.02
C ASN A 230 -3.62 -8.18 -10.81
N ARG A 231 -4.66 -7.40 -11.16
CA ARG A 231 -4.50 -6.12 -11.82
C ARG A 231 -3.90 -5.10 -10.86
N ILE A 232 -2.95 -4.32 -11.34
CA ILE A 232 -2.29 -3.28 -10.54
C ILE A 232 -2.10 -2.01 -11.37
N HIS A 233 -2.47 -0.87 -10.78
CA HIS A 233 -2.17 0.44 -11.33
C HIS A 233 -1.19 1.16 -10.40
N PRO A 234 0.13 1.07 -10.66
CA PRO A 234 1.14 1.59 -9.74
C PRO A 234 1.34 3.11 -9.88
N ASN A 235 0.63 3.80 -10.79
CA ASN A 235 0.93 5.16 -11.27
C ASN A 235 2.27 5.15 -12.02
N GLY A 236 2.23 5.23 -13.36
CA GLY A 236 3.29 4.85 -14.32
C GLY A 236 4.75 5.05 -13.87
N THR A 237 5.04 6.14 -13.16
CA THR A 237 6.30 6.41 -12.44
C THR A 237 6.89 5.21 -11.68
N TRP A 238 6.04 4.37 -11.07
CA TRP A 238 6.48 3.33 -10.15
C TRP A 238 6.55 1.92 -10.76
N VAL A 239 6.19 1.76 -12.03
CA VAL A 239 6.27 0.47 -12.76
C VAL A 239 7.65 -0.20 -12.65
N PRO A 240 8.79 0.51 -12.76
CA PRO A 240 10.11 -0.13 -12.69
C PRO A 240 10.45 -0.79 -11.34
N TYR A 241 9.70 -0.47 -10.28
CA TYR A 241 9.94 -1.00 -8.93
C TYR A 241 9.01 -2.14 -8.53
N LEU A 242 8.10 -2.57 -9.43
CA LEU A 242 7.26 -3.72 -9.19
C LEU A 242 8.07 -5.03 -9.24
N PRO A 243 7.65 -6.07 -8.48
CA PRO A 243 8.28 -7.37 -8.54
C PRO A 243 8.10 -8.03 -9.92
N LEU A 244 9.11 -8.76 -10.36
CA LEU A 244 9.13 -9.59 -11.55
C LEU A 244 8.58 -10.98 -11.28
N THR A 245 8.75 -11.50 -10.06
CA THR A 245 8.36 -12.88 -9.74
C THR A 245 6.87 -13.01 -9.41
N ARG A 246 6.08 -11.95 -9.55
CA ARG A 246 4.64 -11.95 -9.27
C ARG A 246 3.85 -11.89 -10.57
N ASN A 247 2.78 -12.68 -10.63
CA ASN A 247 1.83 -12.66 -11.74
C ASN A 247 0.93 -11.42 -11.66
N LEU A 248 1.45 -10.24 -11.95
CA LEU A 248 0.72 -8.97 -11.92
C LEU A 248 0.35 -8.50 -13.33
N GLN A 249 -0.89 -8.06 -13.51
CA GLN A 249 -1.32 -7.40 -14.73
C GLN A 249 -1.25 -5.87 -14.53
N VAL A 250 -0.14 -5.27 -14.99
CA VAL A 250 0.02 -3.81 -14.92
C VAL A 250 -0.95 -3.13 -15.90
N VAL A 251 -1.73 -2.17 -15.39
CA VAL A 251 -2.71 -1.39 -16.18
C VAL A 251 -2.53 0.12 -15.93
N GLY A 252 -2.89 0.94 -16.92
CA GLY A 252 -2.88 2.41 -16.79
C GLY A 252 -1.48 3.03 -16.66
N THR A 253 -0.50 2.49 -17.39
CA THR A 253 0.88 3.00 -17.47
C THR A 253 0.96 4.36 -18.12
#